data_AF-A0A7Y5ZZD5-F1
#
_entry.id   AF-A0A7Y5ZZD5-F1
#
_cell.length_a   1.000
_cell.length_b   1.000
_cell.length_c   1.000
_cell.angle_alpha   90.00
_cell.angle_beta   90.00
_cell.angle_gamma   90.00
#
_symmetry.space_group_name_H-M   'P 1'
#
loop_
_entity.id
_entity.type
_entity.pdbx_description
1 polymer ?
#
loop_
_entity_poly.entity_id
_entity_poly.type
_entity_poly.pdbx_seq_one_letter_code
_entity_poly.pdbx_strand_id
1 'polypeptide(L)'
;MTCPSCGTVAADGSAFCEHCGTALGASAPAAVAVLETPDEPATPVCRSCGGTIAPDGYCEHCGELAVSARDHWTELPSPLVGGVCDKGRRKSRNEDAMALAVVGTTAVLVVCDGVSNIPDSDVASLAASRAARDVLATAEPQTVSSWSALLITAAAAADQAIADAVGDMTGRAEPPSCTFVATVVDGPTVVAGWLGDSRAYWIPDEGDSHQISVDDSAANEMIARGIPRARAEASREGHAITRWLGPDAETVVPQTATTRAQGPGWVLVVSDGLWNYCSEAADVADLLHRTAEKVGPSPDAIAGELVRWANEQGGHDNITAALARVAAPFDTVQTEETVSAQSAPPAA
;
A
#
# COMPACT_ATOMS: atom_id res chain seq x y z
N MET A 1 -35.24 21.43 -18.88
CA MET A 1 -33.78 21.27 -19.14
C MET A 1 -33.35 19.84 -18.83
N THR A 2 -32.38 19.26 -19.54
CA THR A 2 -31.96 17.86 -19.31
C THR A 2 -30.87 17.77 -18.24
N CYS A 3 -31.00 16.85 -17.27
CA CYS A 3 -29.99 16.64 -16.25
C CYS A 3 -28.67 16.16 -16.89
N PRO A 4 -27.52 16.82 -16.61
CA PRO A 4 -26.24 16.44 -17.20
C PRO A 4 -25.68 15.13 -16.64
N SER A 5 -26.19 14.66 -15.49
CA SER A 5 -25.73 13.44 -14.84
C SER A 5 -26.49 12.20 -15.32
N CYS A 6 -27.83 12.24 -15.36
CA CYS A 6 -28.65 11.05 -15.66
C CYS A 6 -29.51 11.15 -16.92
N GLY A 7 -29.49 12.28 -17.63
CA GLY A 7 -30.23 12.46 -18.89
C GLY A 7 -31.75 12.65 -18.76
N THR A 8 -32.30 12.69 -17.54
CA THR A 8 -33.74 12.93 -17.31
C THR A 8 -34.12 14.39 -17.59
N VAL A 9 -35.27 14.62 -18.22
CA VAL A 9 -35.81 15.97 -18.46
C VAL A 9 -36.41 16.51 -17.17
N ALA A 10 -35.83 17.57 -16.63
CA ALA A 10 -36.32 18.25 -15.44
C ALA A 10 -37.44 19.24 -15.78
N ALA A 11 -38.39 19.39 -14.85
CA ALA A 11 -39.48 20.35 -14.92
C ALA A 11 -38.97 21.80 -14.95
N ASP A 12 -39.68 22.66 -15.68
CA ASP A 12 -39.28 24.06 -15.88
C ASP A 12 -39.18 24.83 -14.55
N GLY A 13 -38.01 25.43 -14.30
CA GLY A 13 -37.71 26.19 -13.07
C GLY A 13 -37.08 25.38 -11.92
N SER A 14 -36.83 24.08 -12.10
CA SER A 14 -36.22 23.24 -11.06
C SER A 14 -34.73 23.51 -10.89
N ALA A 15 -34.28 23.74 -9.65
CA ALA A 15 -32.87 23.92 -9.31
C ALA A 15 -32.10 22.59 -9.17
N PHE A 16 -32.81 21.47 -9.02
CA PHE A 16 -32.24 20.12 -8.86
C PHE A 16 -33.05 19.09 -9.65
N CYS A 17 -32.40 18.01 -10.08
CA CYS A 17 -33.05 16.88 -10.74
C CYS A 17 -33.81 16.04 -9.72
N GLU A 18 -35.11 15.85 -9.93
CA GLU A 18 -35.95 15.05 -9.04
C GLU A 18 -35.64 13.54 -9.05
N HIS A 19 -34.86 13.06 -10.05
CA HIS A 19 -34.49 11.65 -10.16
C HIS A 19 -33.18 11.32 -9.44
N CYS A 20 -32.14 12.13 -9.60
CA CYS A 20 -30.81 11.85 -9.06
C CYS A 20 -30.25 12.94 -8.13
N GLY A 21 -31.00 14.01 -7.86
CA GLY A 21 -30.59 15.10 -6.97
C GLY A 21 -29.56 16.09 -7.54
N THR A 22 -29.12 15.92 -8.79
CA THR A 22 -28.09 16.78 -9.40
C THR A 22 -28.58 18.22 -9.59
N ALA A 23 -27.78 19.21 -9.18
CA ALA A 23 -28.08 20.63 -9.38
C ALA A 23 -28.09 21.02 -10.86
N LEU A 24 -29.16 21.69 -11.28
CA LEU A 24 -29.43 22.07 -12.67
C LEU A 24 -29.05 23.55 -12.86
N GLY A 25 -27.88 23.83 -13.45
CA GLY A 25 -27.47 25.20 -13.79
C GLY A 25 -26.06 25.63 -13.42
N ALA A 26 -25.25 24.78 -12.78
CA ALA A 26 -23.82 25.01 -12.60
C ALA A 26 -23.03 24.42 -13.78
N SER A 27 -22.06 25.16 -14.33
CA SER A 27 -21.09 24.56 -15.25
C SER A 27 -20.34 23.47 -14.50
N ALA A 28 -20.48 22.23 -14.98
CA ALA A 28 -19.76 21.10 -14.41
C ALA A 28 -18.26 21.41 -14.34
N PRO A 29 -17.56 21.05 -13.24
CA PRO A 29 -16.12 20.84 -13.33
C PRO A 29 -15.90 19.83 -14.46
N ALA A 30 -14.82 20.03 -15.23
CA ALA A 30 -14.44 19.09 -16.28
C ALA A 30 -14.50 17.67 -15.73
N ALA A 31 -15.29 16.82 -16.39
CA ALA A 31 -15.42 15.42 -16.03
C ALA A 31 -14.01 14.83 -15.92
N VAL A 32 -13.63 14.44 -14.70
CA VAL A 32 -12.51 13.55 -14.50
C VAL A 32 -12.85 12.32 -15.33
N ALA A 33 -11.95 11.93 -16.23
CA ALA A 33 -12.15 10.75 -17.04
C ALA A 33 -12.42 9.59 -16.08
N VAL A 34 -13.66 9.09 -16.09
CA VAL A 34 -14.00 7.80 -15.50
C VAL A 34 -13.16 6.81 -16.29
N LEU A 35 -12.02 6.43 -15.72
CA LEU A 35 -11.27 5.29 -16.22
C LEU A 35 -12.24 4.12 -16.20
N GLU A 36 -12.46 3.55 -17.38
CA GLU A 36 -13.17 2.29 -17.55
C GLU A 36 -12.62 1.34 -16.49
N THR A 37 -13.49 0.90 -15.57
CA THR A 37 -13.26 -0.34 -14.85
C THR A 37 -12.85 -1.37 -15.90
N PRO A 38 -11.73 -2.11 -15.72
CA PRO A 38 -11.46 -3.23 -16.61
C PRO A 38 -12.75 -4.05 -16.70
N ASP A 39 -13.24 -4.30 -17.92
CA ASP A 39 -14.35 -5.22 -18.17
C ASP A 39 -14.21 -6.40 -17.20
N GLU A 40 -15.30 -6.75 -16.50
CA GLU A 40 -15.36 -7.97 -15.71
C GLU A 40 -14.66 -9.08 -16.51
N PRO A 41 -13.59 -9.69 -15.99
CA PRO A 41 -12.80 -10.60 -16.78
C PRO A 41 -13.70 -11.75 -17.23
N ALA A 42 -13.48 -12.19 -18.47
CA ALA A 42 -14.11 -13.36 -19.07
C ALA A 42 -14.31 -14.48 -18.03
N THR A 43 -15.50 -15.09 -18.04
CA THR A 43 -15.92 -16.21 -17.16
C THR A 43 -14.72 -16.97 -16.59
N PRO A 44 -14.48 -16.95 -15.27
CA PRO A 44 -13.28 -17.51 -14.69
C PRO A 44 -13.14 -18.98 -15.10
N VAL A 45 -11.97 -19.34 -15.62
CA VAL A 45 -11.61 -20.72 -15.94
C VAL A 45 -10.76 -21.30 -14.82
N CYS A 46 -10.95 -22.58 -14.55
CA CYS A 46 -10.18 -23.30 -13.55
C CYS A 46 -8.70 -23.31 -13.94
N ARG A 47 -7.83 -22.72 -13.10
CA ARG A 47 -6.37 -22.74 -13.34
C ARG A 47 -5.76 -24.14 -13.31
N SER A 48 -6.40 -25.10 -12.63
CA SER A 48 -5.96 -26.50 -12.54
C SER A 48 -6.16 -27.28 -13.84
N CYS A 49 -7.33 -27.17 -14.48
CA CYS A 49 -7.69 -28.02 -15.63
C CYS A 49 -8.30 -27.28 -16.84
N GLY A 50 -8.40 -25.95 -16.80
CA GLY A 50 -9.02 -25.11 -17.84
C GLY A 50 -10.55 -25.22 -17.94
N GLY A 51 -11.21 -25.93 -17.02
CA GLY A 51 -12.67 -26.12 -17.03
C GLY A 51 -13.45 -24.89 -16.55
N THR A 52 -14.76 -24.87 -16.81
CA THR A 52 -15.65 -23.80 -16.35
C THR A 52 -15.78 -23.79 -14.83
N ILE A 53 -15.88 -22.60 -14.25
CA ILE A 53 -16.18 -22.40 -12.83
C ILE A 53 -17.69 -22.20 -12.66
N ALA A 54 -18.32 -23.00 -11.81
CA ALA A 54 -19.72 -22.88 -11.43
C ALA A 54 -19.96 -21.65 -10.54
N PRO A 55 -21.22 -21.18 -10.39
CA PRO A 55 -21.56 -20.04 -9.55
C PRO A 55 -21.20 -20.19 -8.07
N ASP A 56 -21.02 -21.42 -7.59
CA ASP A 56 -20.56 -21.72 -6.24
C ASP A 56 -19.03 -21.58 -6.06
N GLY A 57 -18.33 -21.21 -7.13
CA GLY A 57 -16.89 -21.01 -7.17
C GLY A 57 -16.09 -22.29 -7.38
N TYR A 58 -16.70 -23.44 -7.64
CA TYR A 58 -15.97 -24.69 -7.90
C TYR A 58 -15.88 -25.00 -9.40
N CYS A 59 -14.78 -25.63 -9.80
CA CYS A 59 -14.64 -26.11 -11.17
C CYS A 59 -15.61 -27.26 -11.44
N GLU A 60 -16.44 -27.11 -12.47
CA GLU A 60 -17.41 -28.14 -12.90
C GLU A 60 -16.74 -29.43 -13.39
N HIS A 61 -15.45 -29.37 -13.74
CA HIS A 61 -14.72 -30.50 -14.29
C HIS A 61 -13.88 -31.25 -13.25
N CYS A 62 -13.10 -30.54 -12.43
CA CYS A 62 -12.20 -31.15 -11.45
C CYS A 62 -12.65 -30.98 -10.00
N GLY A 63 -13.69 -30.19 -9.72
CA GLY A 63 -14.19 -29.92 -8.37
C GLY A 63 -13.29 -29.02 -7.53
N GLU A 64 -12.24 -28.43 -8.12
CA GLU A 64 -11.31 -27.55 -7.41
C GLU A 64 -11.89 -26.13 -7.28
N LEU A 65 -11.70 -25.49 -6.13
CA LEU A 65 -12.14 -24.13 -5.91
C LEU A 65 -11.41 -23.19 -6.89
N ALA A 66 -12.17 -22.31 -7.53
CA ALA A 66 -11.66 -21.31 -8.45
C ALA A 66 -10.62 -20.44 -7.75
N VAL A 67 -9.41 -20.45 -8.28
CA VAL A 67 -8.35 -19.55 -7.83
C VAL A 67 -8.69 -18.16 -8.32
N SER A 68 -9.10 -17.30 -7.39
CA SER A 68 -9.39 -15.89 -7.70
C SER A 68 -8.13 -15.22 -8.26
N ALA A 69 -8.30 -14.24 -9.15
CA ALA A 69 -7.19 -13.37 -9.53
C ALA A 69 -6.60 -12.62 -8.31
N ARG A 70 -7.38 -12.47 -7.24
CA ARG A 70 -6.94 -11.93 -5.95
C ARG A 70 -6.13 -12.91 -5.11
N ASP A 71 -6.22 -14.22 -5.36
CA ASP A 71 -5.46 -15.19 -4.56
C ASP A 71 -3.96 -15.07 -4.77
N HIS A 72 -3.56 -14.60 -5.95
CA HIS A 72 -2.17 -14.30 -6.27
C HIS A 72 -2.12 -13.35 -7.47
N TRP A 73 -1.49 -12.19 -7.31
CA TRP A 73 -1.16 -11.33 -8.43
C TRP A 73 0.21 -10.66 -8.29
N THR A 74 0.71 -10.23 -9.44
CA THR A 74 2.00 -9.58 -9.61
C THR A 74 1.79 -8.24 -10.30
N GLU A 75 2.48 -7.20 -9.84
CA GLU A 75 2.56 -5.91 -10.52
C GLU A 75 4.01 -5.62 -10.88
N LEU A 76 4.26 -5.11 -12.09
CA LEU A 76 5.57 -4.69 -12.57
C LEU A 76 5.42 -3.42 -13.41
N PRO A 77 5.09 -2.26 -12.79
CA PRO A 77 4.90 -1.01 -13.53
C PRO A 77 6.18 -0.50 -14.22
N SER A 78 7.37 -0.93 -13.76
CA SER A 78 8.64 -0.63 -14.43
C SER A 78 9.71 -1.67 -14.10
N PRO A 79 10.86 -1.68 -14.81
CA PRO A 79 12.01 -2.53 -14.44
C PRO A 79 12.59 -2.25 -13.04
N LEU A 80 12.22 -1.14 -12.40
CA LEU A 80 12.72 -0.74 -11.08
C LEU A 80 11.67 -0.89 -9.98
N VAL A 81 10.41 -1.18 -10.31
CA VAL A 81 9.30 -1.25 -9.33
C VAL A 81 8.41 -2.43 -9.65
N GLY A 82 8.19 -3.30 -8.67
CA GLY A 82 7.33 -4.46 -8.81
C GLY A 82 7.00 -5.10 -7.47
N GLY A 83 6.03 -6.02 -7.46
CA GLY A 83 5.57 -6.65 -6.23
C GLY A 83 4.69 -7.86 -6.50
N VAL A 84 4.45 -8.63 -5.44
CA VAL A 84 3.57 -9.80 -5.42
C VAL A 84 2.70 -9.75 -4.16
N CYS A 85 1.43 -10.05 -4.34
CA CYS A 85 0.47 -10.25 -3.26
C CYS A 85 -0.16 -11.64 -3.41
N ASP A 86 -0.11 -12.43 -2.34
CA ASP A 86 -0.50 -13.84 -2.31
C ASP A 86 -1.36 -14.14 -1.09
N LYS A 87 -2.37 -14.99 -1.27
CA LYS A 87 -3.28 -15.42 -0.21
C LYS A 87 -2.57 -16.16 0.92
N GLY A 88 -1.38 -16.71 0.67
CA GLY A 88 -0.77 -17.65 1.56
C GLY A 88 -1.43 -19.03 1.48
N ARG A 89 -1.02 -19.93 2.36
CA ARG A 89 -1.39 -21.36 2.33
C ARG A 89 -2.56 -21.71 3.25
N ARG A 90 -2.86 -20.86 4.23
CA ARG A 90 -3.83 -21.16 5.29
C ARG A 90 -5.10 -20.32 5.22
N LYS A 91 -5.04 -19.15 4.60
CA LYS A 91 -6.18 -18.26 4.48
C LYS A 91 -7.13 -18.72 3.38
N SER A 92 -8.44 -18.54 3.63
CA SER A 92 -9.48 -18.82 2.64
C SER A 92 -9.63 -17.71 1.60
N ARG A 93 -9.17 -16.49 1.92
CA ARG A 93 -9.26 -15.30 1.08
C ARG A 93 -7.97 -14.49 1.20
N ASN A 94 -7.63 -13.73 0.15
CA ASN A 94 -6.60 -12.72 0.23
C ASN A 94 -7.22 -11.38 0.66
N GLU A 95 -6.96 -10.98 1.89
CA GLU A 95 -7.39 -9.73 2.52
C GLU A 95 -6.32 -8.63 2.36
N ASP A 96 -5.11 -8.98 1.92
CA ASP A 96 -4.10 -8.01 1.50
C ASP A 96 -4.43 -7.34 0.16
N ALA A 97 -3.84 -6.15 -0.03
CA ALA A 97 -3.74 -5.48 -1.30
C ALA A 97 -2.43 -4.69 -1.44
N MET A 98 -1.98 -4.58 -2.69
CA MET A 98 -0.94 -3.65 -3.10
C MET A 98 -1.39 -2.86 -4.32
N ALA A 99 -0.82 -1.68 -4.49
CA ALA A 99 -0.98 -0.88 -5.71
C ALA A 99 0.31 -0.09 -5.97
N LEU A 100 0.91 -0.29 -7.14
CA LEU A 100 2.21 0.27 -7.49
C LEU A 100 2.09 1.26 -8.66
N ALA A 101 2.95 2.28 -8.68
CA ALA A 101 3.04 3.22 -9.80
C ALA A 101 4.45 3.77 -10.00
N VAL A 102 4.73 4.22 -11.22
CA VAL A 102 5.90 5.02 -11.56
C VAL A 102 5.45 6.24 -12.36
N VAL A 103 5.82 7.43 -11.90
CA VAL A 103 5.49 8.70 -12.57
C VAL A 103 6.78 9.49 -12.75
N GLY A 104 7.21 9.62 -14.01
CA GLY A 104 8.54 10.12 -14.31
C GLY A 104 9.61 9.21 -13.69
N THR A 105 10.38 9.75 -12.75
CA THR A 105 11.40 9.03 -11.97
C THR A 105 10.92 8.62 -10.57
N THR A 106 9.69 8.98 -10.21
CA THR A 106 9.15 8.75 -8.87
C THR A 106 8.47 7.38 -8.81
N ALA A 107 8.82 6.56 -7.83
CA ALA A 107 8.13 5.31 -7.55
C ALA A 107 7.17 5.45 -6.37
N VAL A 108 6.00 4.83 -6.48
CA VAL A 108 4.98 4.75 -5.43
C VAL A 108 4.71 3.28 -5.15
N LEU A 109 4.73 2.91 -3.87
CA LEU A 109 4.40 1.59 -3.38
C LEU A 109 3.38 1.76 -2.27
N VAL A 110 2.25 1.07 -2.37
CA VAL A 110 1.23 1.03 -1.33
C VAL A 110 0.91 -0.41 -1.02
N VAL A 111 0.88 -0.77 0.26
CA VAL A 111 0.42 -2.05 0.77
C VAL A 111 -0.61 -1.78 1.87
N CYS A 112 -1.73 -2.49 1.82
CA CYS A 112 -2.78 -2.47 2.82
C CYS A 112 -3.13 -3.92 3.19
N ASP A 113 -3.13 -4.24 4.47
CA ASP A 113 -3.47 -5.56 5.00
C ASP A 113 -4.85 -5.48 5.66
N GLY A 114 -5.83 -6.20 5.11
CA GLY A 114 -7.20 -6.20 5.61
C GLY A 114 -7.32 -6.97 6.92
N VAL A 115 -7.98 -6.37 7.93
CA VAL A 115 -8.10 -7.00 9.25
C VAL A 115 -8.85 -8.33 9.12
N SER A 116 -8.16 -9.38 9.55
CA SER A 116 -8.58 -10.77 9.43
C SER A 116 -9.94 -11.06 10.05
N ASN A 117 -10.75 -11.90 9.38
CA ASN A 117 -12.07 -12.36 9.83
C ASN A 117 -13.16 -11.27 9.91
N ILE A 118 -12.86 -10.05 9.49
CA ILE A 118 -13.87 -9.01 9.34
C ILE A 118 -14.41 -9.05 7.90
N PRO A 119 -15.73 -9.19 7.70
CA PRO A 119 -16.31 -9.21 6.36
C PRO A 119 -15.98 -7.94 5.57
N ASP A 120 -15.59 -8.12 4.30
CA ASP A 120 -15.25 -7.07 3.34
C ASP A 120 -13.91 -6.35 3.58
N SER A 121 -13.04 -6.85 4.47
CA SER A 121 -11.67 -6.32 4.61
C SER A 121 -10.82 -6.44 3.34
N ASP A 122 -11.09 -7.45 2.49
CA ASP A 122 -10.47 -7.59 1.17
C ASP A 122 -10.92 -6.52 0.16
N VAL A 123 -12.14 -6.00 0.33
CA VAL A 123 -12.66 -4.86 -0.43
C VAL A 123 -12.02 -3.57 0.08
N ALA A 124 -11.94 -3.40 1.40
CA ALA A 124 -11.34 -2.24 2.04
C ALA A 124 -9.86 -2.07 1.66
N SER A 125 -9.03 -3.11 1.81
CA SER A 125 -7.59 -3.05 1.48
C SER A 125 -7.35 -2.69 0.01
N LEU A 126 -8.16 -3.24 -0.91
CA LEU A 126 -8.03 -2.93 -2.34
C LEU A 126 -8.46 -1.51 -2.68
N ALA A 127 -9.58 -1.03 -2.13
CA ALA A 127 -10.05 0.33 -2.35
C ALA A 127 -9.02 1.33 -1.82
N ALA A 128 -8.53 1.10 -0.59
CA ALA A 128 -7.53 1.91 0.07
C ALA A 128 -6.22 2.00 -0.73
N SER A 129 -5.63 0.86 -1.10
CA SER A 129 -4.34 0.81 -1.80
C SER A 129 -4.39 1.56 -3.14
N ARG A 130 -5.45 1.36 -3.92
CA ARG A 130 -5.64 2.02 -5.22
C ARG A 130 -5.84 3.53 -5.09
N ALA A 131 -6.72 3.96 -4.18
CA ALA A 131 -6.98 5.38 -3.97
C ALA A 131 -5.73 6.14 -3.48
N ALA A 132 -4.99 5.55 -2.54
CA ALA A 132 -3.73 6.12 -2.08
C ALA A 132 -2.69 6.23 -3.20
N ARG A 133 -2.51 5.16 -4.01
CA ARG A 133 -1.62 5.19 -5.17
C ARG A 133 -2.02 6.31 -6.13
N ASP A 134 -3.31 6.48 -6.43
CA ASP A 134 -3.78 7.50 -7.38
C ASP A 134 -3.49 8.93 -6.90
N VAL A 135 -3.68 9.21 -5.61
CA VAL A 135 -3.29 10.49 -5.02
C VAL A 135 -1.79 10.74 -5.15
N LEU A 136 -0.97 9.74 -4.83
CA LEU A 136 0.49 9.87 -4.87
C LEU A 136 1.05 9.95 -6.30
N ALA A 137 0.45 9.23 -7.25
CA ALA A 137 0.86 9.20 -8.65
C ALA A 137 0.48 10.48 -9.41
N THR A 138 -0.60 11.16 -9.02
CA THR A 138 -1.04 12.40 -9.69
C THR A 138 -0.41 13.66 -9.11
N ALA A 139 0.41 13.52 -8.07
CA ALA A 139 0.99 14.66 -7.38
C ALA A 139 2.22 15.24 -8.11
N GLU A 140 2.35 16.57 -8.06
CA GLU A 140 3.53 17.31 -8.53
C GLU A 140 4.21 18.05 -7.36
N PRO A 141 4.85 17.34 -6.42
CA PRO A 141 5.45 17.96 -5.25
C PRO A 141 6.72 18.73 -5.61
N GLN A 142 6.95 19.80 -4.86
CA GLN A 142 8.13 20.66 -5.03
C GLN A 142 9.19 20.38 -3.96
N THR A 143 8.85 19.68 -2.87
CA THR A 143 9.73 19.44 -1.72
C THR A 143 9.41 18.13 -1.00
N VAL A 144 10.34 17.65 -0.16
CA VAL A 144 10.13 16.47 0.72
C VAL A 144 8.97 16.66 1.70
N SER A 145 8.81 17.85 2.28
CA SER A 145 7.66 18.15 3.14
C SER A 145 6.33 18.01 2.41
N SER A 146 6.32 18.26 1.09
CA SER A 146 5.15 18.03 0.25
C SER A 146 4.80 16.54 0.16
N TRP A 147 5.79 15.64 0.09
CA TRP A 147 5.55 14.19 0.10
C TRP A 147 4.91 13.71 1.41
N SER A 148 5.37 14.20 2.56
CA SER A 148 4.73 13.86 3.85
C SER A 148 3.27 14.33 3.90
N ALA A 149 2.99 15.55 3.42
CA ALA A 149 1.61 16.05 3.35
C ALA A 149 0.74 15.23 2.38
N LEU A 150 1.31 14.82 1.23
CA LEU A 150 0.63 13.97 0.26
C LEU A 150 0.33 12.58 0.79
N LEU A 151 1.20 12.00 1.62
CA LEU A 151 0.91 10.72 2.29
C LEU A 151 -0.27 10.84 3.26
N ILE A 152 -0.41 11.97 3.95
CA ILE A 152 -1.59 12.25 4.78
C ILE A 152 -2.84 12.37 3.92
N THR A 153 -2.75 13.08 2.78
CA THR A 153 -3.87 13.15 1.82
C THR A 153 -4.21 11.78 1.23
N ALA A 154 -3.23 10.95 0.93
CA ALA A 154 -3.40 9.62 0.39
C ALA A 154 -4.09 8.68 1.38
N ALA A 155 -3.71 8.73 2.66
CA ALA A 155 -4.39 7.98 3.71
C ALA A 155 -5.85 8.43 3.89
N ALA A 156 -6.13 9.74 3.84
CA ALA A 156 -7.50 10.25 3.90
C ALA A 156 -8.36 9.81 2.69
N ALA A 157 -7.76 9.81 1.49
CA ALA A 157 -8.43 9.31 0.29
C ALA A 157 -8.65 7.79 0.33
N ALA A 158 -7.70 7.04 0.89
CA ALA A 158 -7.84 5.62 1.12
C ALA A 158 -8.99 5.30 2.09
N ASP A 159 -9.09 6.03 3.21
CA ASP A 159 -10.19 5.88 4.16
C ASP A 159 -11.56 6.18 3.54
N GLN A 160 -11.66 7.27 2.77
CA GLN A 160 -12.88 7.59 2.05
C GLN A 160 -13.24 6.51 1.02
N ALA A 161 -12.25 5.96 0.31
CA ALA A 161 -12.48 4.88 -0.64
C ALA A 161 -12.95 3.59 0.03
N ILE A 162 -12.52 3.31 1.27
CA ILE A 162 -13.08 2.21 2.07
C ILE A 162 -14.57 2.48 2.31
N ALA A 163 -14.92 3.64 2.85
CA ALA A 163 -16.31 4.01 3.14
C ALA A 163 -17.22 3.91 1.91
N ASP A 164 -16.74 4.36 0.75
CA ASP A 164 -17.48 4.30 -0.51
C ASP A 164 -17.65 2.86 -1.02
N ALA A 165 -16.62 2.01 -0.87
CA ALA A 165 -16.63 0.65 -1.39
C ALA A 165 -17.47 -0.32 -0.55
N VAL A 166 -17.52 -0.13 0.77
CA VAL A 166 -18.19 -1.07 1.69
C VAL A 166 -19.67 -0.70 1.93
N GLY A 167 -20.07 0.54 1.64
CA GLY A 167 -21.46 0.99 1.67
C GLY A 167 -22.04 1.17 3.08
N ASP A 168 -23.34 0.86 3.25
CA ASP A 168 -24.03 1.05 4.54
C ASP A 168 -23.53 0.09 5.62
N MET A 169 -22.95 0.65 6.68
CA MET A 169 -22.40 -0.08 7.83
C MET A 169 -23.42 -0.28 8.96
N THR A 170 -24.66 0.20 8.80
CA THR A 170 -25.70 0.12 9.83
C THR A 170 -25.95 -1.33 10.25
N GLY A 171 -25.68 -1.63 11.52
CA GLY A 171 -25.91 -2.96 12.11
C GLY A 171 -24.75 -3.95 11.97
N ARG A 172 -23.60 -3.54 11.39
CA ARG A 172 -22.36 -4.32 11.45
C ARG A 172 -21.69 -4.10 12.81
N ALA A 173 -21.35 -5.19 13.49
CA ALA A 173 -20.69 -5.13 14.80
C ALA A 173 -19.21 -4.76 14.68
N GLU A 174 -18.56 -5.19 13.60
CA GLU A 174 -17.15 -4.94 13.30
C GLU A 174 -17.07 -4.44 11.85
N PRO A 175 -16.72 -3.17 11.62
CA PRO A 175 -16.63 -2.62 10.27
C PRO A 175 -15.31 -3.03 9.59
N PRO A 176 -15.30 -3.19 8.25
CA PRO A 176 -14.10 -3.54 7.50
C PRO A 176 -13.02 -2.48 7.64
N SER A 177 -11.79 -2.95 7.83
CA SER A 177 -10.63 -2.11 8.09
C SER A 177 -9.37 -2.73 7.50
N CYS A 178 -8.35 -1.90 7.32
CA CYS A 178 -7.05 -2.36 6.85
C CYS A 178 -5.91 -1.51 7.42
N THR A 179 -4.72 -2.09 7.47
CA THR A 179 -3.49 -1.31 7.65
C THR A 179 -3.23 -0.44 6.42
N PHE A 180 -2.28 0.47 6.55
CA PHE A 180 -1.80 1.30 5.46
C PHE A 180 -0.30 1.49 5.62
N VAL A 181 0.46 1.18 4.58
CA VAL A 181 1.84 1.64 4.44
C VAL A 181 2.07 2.05 3.00
N ALA A 182 2.58 3.26 2.81
CA ALA A 182 2.93 3.78 1.51
C ALA A 182 4.33 4.39 1.52
N THR A 183 5.09 4.18 0.46
CA THR A 183 6.38 4.82 0.24
C THR A 183 6.42 5.54 -1.09
N VAL A 184 6.99 6.74 -1.08
CA VAL A 184 7.37 7.47 -2.28
C VAL A 184 8.89 7.50 -2.37
N VAL A 185 9.44 7.07 -3.50
CA VAL A 185 10.85 7.17 -3.85
C VAL A 185 11.02 8.24 -4.91
N ASP A 186 11.71 9.31 -4.56
CA ASP A 186 11.98 10.46 -5.44
C ASP A 186 13.50 10.78 -5.40
N GLY A 187 14.20 10.31 -6.42
CA GLY A 187 15.67 10.30 -6.45
C GLY A 187 16.25 9.56 -5.25
N PRO A 188 17.14 10.18 -4.45
CA PRO A 188 17.68 9.55 -3.24
C PRO A 188 16.75 9.66 -2.02
N THR A 189 15.59 10.29 -2.15
CA THR A 189 14.69 10.51 -1.01
C THR A 189 13.61 9.43 -0.98
N VAL A 190 13.46 8.78 0.16
CA VAL A 190 12.39 7.85 0.45
C VAL A 190 11.53 8.43 1.56
N VAL A 191 10.26 8.66 1.30
CA VAL A 191 9.29 9.12 2.31
C VAL A 191 8.25 8.03 2.51
N ALA A 192 8.07 7.59 3.76
CA ALA A 192 7.08 6.59 4.13
C ALA A 192 5.97 7.22 4.96
N GLY A 193 4.75 6.73 4.80
CA GLY A 193 3.60 7.02 5.65
C GLY A 193 2.88 5.73 6.03
N TRP A 194 2.49 5.56 7.30
CA TRP A 194 1.87 4.31 7.76
C TRP A 194 0.85 4.47 8.89
N LEU A 195 -0.04 3.48 8.97
CA LEU A 195 -0.98 3.16 10.04
C LEU A 195 -1.06 1.62 10.15
N GLY A 196 -0.82 1.08 11.34
CA GLY A 196 -0.81 -0.37 11.58
C GLY A 196 0.60 -0.95 11.57
N ASP A 197 0.73 -2.23 11.27
CA ASP A 197 1.95 -3.02 11.45
C ASP A 197 2.53 -3.59 10.15
N SER A 198 2.00 -3.23 8.99
CA SER A 198 2.71 -3.40 7.73
C SER A 198 3.96 -2.51 7.70
N ARG A 199 5.05 -2.99 7.11
CA ARG A 199 6.39 -2.41 7.30
C ARG A 199 7.02 -1.91 6.02
N ALA A 200 7.75 -0.80 6.14
CA ALA A 200 8.64 -0.29 5.10
C ALA A 200 10.09 -0.36 5.58
N TYR A 201 10.99 -0.83 4.73
CA TYR A 201 12.43 -0.96 5.00
C TYR A 201 13.26 -0.22 3.94
N TRP A 202 14.39 0.33 4.38
CA TRP A 202 15.49 0.72 3.51
C TRP A 202 16.60 -0.33 3.62
N ILE A 203 17.01 -0.88 2.49
CA ILE A 203 18.00 -1.96 2.40
C ILE A 203 19.05 -1.52 1.38
N PRO A 204 20.16 -0.90 1.82
CA PRO A 204 21.23 -0.52 0.90
C PRO A 204 21.95 -1.78 0.39
N ASP A 205 22.52 -1.72 -0.81
CA ASP A 205 23.39 -2.79 -1.33
C ASP A 205 24.61 -3.01 -0.41
N GLU A 206 25.10 -1.93 0.20
CA GLU A 206 26.19 -1.92 1.16
C GLU A 206 25.85 -1.06 2.37
N GLY A 207 26.11 -1.57 3.58
CA GLY A 207 25.85 -0.89 4.84
C GLY A 207 24.65 -1.45 5.60
N ASP A 208 24.25 -0.73 6.65
CA ASP A 208 23.20 -1.18 7.56
C ASP A 208 21.81 -0.89 6.99
N SER A 209 20.94 -1.89 7.01
CA SER A 209 19.51 -1.74 6.74
C SER A 209 18.75 -1.27 7.97
N HIS A 210 17.61 -0.62 7.75
CA HIS A 210 16.71 -0.22 8.84
C HIS A 210 15.25 -0.25 8.42
N GLN A 211 14.37 -0.47 9.40
CA GLN A 211 12.94 -0.26 9.25
C GLN A 211 12.65 1.25 9.28
N ILE A 212 11.93 1.75 8.29
CA ILE A 212 11.51 3.15 8.17
C ILE A 212 10.26 3.40 9.02
N SER A 213 9.30 2.45 8.98
CA SER A 213 8.08 2.52 9.77
C SER A 213 8.30 2.05 11.21
N VAL A 214 7.32 2.31 12.07
CA VAL A 214 7.28 1.84 13.45
C VAL A 214 5.87 1.31 13.71
N ASP A 215 5.74 0.01 13.94
CA ASP A 215 4.45 -0.67 14.02
C ASP A 215 3.51 -0.02 15.04
N ASP A 216 2.28 0.29 14.63
CA ASP A 216 1.21 0.64 15.53
C ASP A 216 0.60 -0.65 16.10
N SER A 217 1.32 -1.28 17.04
CA SER A 217 0.93 -2.54 17.69
C SER A 217 1.13 -2.51 19.20
N ALA A 218 0.37 -3.33 19.92
CA ALA A 218 0.50 -3.45 21.37
C ALA A 218 1.90 -3.94 21.77
N ALA A 219 2.55 -4.81 20.96
CA ALA A 219 3.95 -5.17 21.18
C ALA A 219 4.87 -3.96 21.11
N ASN A 220 4.69 -3.09 20.13
CA ASN A 220 5.53 -1.90 20.00
C ASN A 220 5.28 -0.88 21.14
N GLU A 221 4.04 -0.74 21.60
CA GLU A 221 3.73 0.04 22.81
C GLU A 221 4.41 -0.52 24.07
N MET A 222 4.44 -1.86 24.20
CA MET A 222 5.16 -2.53 25.29
C MET A 222 6.67 -2.25 25.22
N ILE A 223 7.25 -2.31 24.02
CA ILE A 223 8.67 -2.00 23.79
C ILE A 223 8.98 -0.55 24.16
N ALA A 224 8.13 0.38 23.74
CA ALA A 224 8.27 1.80 24.10
C ALA A 224 8.23 2.04 25.62
N ARG A 225 7.57 1.16 26.38
CA ARG A 225 7.54 1.16 27.86
C ARG A 225 8.70 0.40 28.51
N GLY A 226 9.66 -0.08 27.72
CA GLY A 226 10.88 -0.76 28.19
C GLY A 226 10.78 -2.28 28.31
N ILE A 227 9.73 -2.91 27.75
CA ILE A 227 9.64 -4.36 27.70
C ILE A 227 10.55 -4.89 26.58
N PRO A 228 11.38 -5.92 26.81
CA PRO A 228 12.21 -6.49 25.75
C PRO A 228 11.37 -6.99 24.56
N ARG A 229 11.81 -6.70 23.32
CA ARG A 229 11.11 -7.06 22.07
C ARG A 229 10.62 -8.50 22.04
N ALA A 230 11.50 -9.47 22.28
CA ALA A 230 11.15 -10.89 22.29
C ALA A 230 10.00 -11.24 23.26
N ARG A 231 9.86 -10.49 24.36
CA ARG A 231 8.75 -10.68 25.31
C ARG A 231 7.47 -9.97 24.86
N ALA A 232 7.60 -8.80 24.23
CA ALA A 232 6.47 -8.04 23.72
C ALA A 232 5.80 -8.78 22.55
N GLU A 233 6.59 -9.27 21.60
CA GLU A 233 6.12 -10.03 20.44
C GLU A 233 5.55 -11.40 20.85
N ALA A 234 6.11 -12.06 21.86
CA ALA A 234 5.56 -13.31 22.39
C ALA A 234 4.31 -13.13 23.28
N SER A 235 3.87 -11.89 23.51
CA SER A 235 2.70 -11.63 24.33
C SER A 235 1.42 -12.00 23.59
N ARG A 236 0.37 -12.38 24.33
CA ARG A 236 -0.92 -12.78 23.75
C ARG A 236 -1.54 -11.69 22.86
N GLU A 237 -1.28 -10.44 23.19
CA GLU A 237 -1.81 -9.27 22.49
C GLU A 237 -0.76 -8.65 21.55
N GLY A 238 0.41 -9.27 21.40
CA GLY A 238 1.55 -8.66 20.70
C GLY A 238 1.24 -8.25 19.26
N HIS A 239 0.39 -9.03 18.58
CA HIS A 239 -0.06 -8.78 17.20
C HIS A 239 -1.31 -7.90 17.10
N ALA A 240 -1.82 -7.36 18.21
CA ALA A 240 -2.97 -6.45 18.15
C ALA A 240 -2.51 -5.09 17.61
N ILE A 241 -3.00 -4.72 16.43
CA ILE A 241 -2.81 -3.39 15.85
C ILE A 241 -3.57 -2.34 16.66
N THR A 242 -3.02 -1.13 16.75
CA THR A 242 -3.60 -0.03 17.53
C THR A 242 -4.04 1.14 16.66
N ARG A 243 -3.70 1.13 15.36
CA ARG A 243 -4.16 2.10 14.35
C ARG A 243 -4.37 1.41 13.02
N TRP A 244 -5.38 1.87 12.27
CA TRP A 244 -5.79 1.33 10.97
C TRP A 244 -6.61 2.37 10.20
N LEU A 245 -6.95 2.06 8.96
CA LEU A 245 -7.97 2.76 8.16
C LEU A 245 -9.30 2.00 8.21
N GLY A 246 -10.41 2.72 8.21
CA GLY A 246 -11.75 2.15 8.25
C GLY A 246 -12.74 2.97 9.08
N PRO A 247 -14.05 2.63 9.02
CA PRO A 247 -15.11 3.43 9.64
C PRO A 247 -15.00 3.62 11.16
N ASP A 248 -14.27 2.75 11.86
CA ASP A 248 -14.03 2.81 13.30
C ASP A 248 -12.66 3.38 13.69
N ALA A 249 -11.87 3.87 12.73
CA ALA A 249 -10.58 4.47 13.01
C ALA A 249 -10.73 5.76 13.84
N GLU A 250 -10.03 5.85 14.98
CA GLU A 250 -9.99 7.08 15.78
C GLU A 250 -9.26 8.22 15.05
N THR A 251 -8.30 7.87 14.20
CA THR A 251 -7.53 8.80 13.38
C THR A 251 -6.98 8.12 12.15
N VAL A 252 -7.10 8.79 11.01
CA VAL A 252 -6.59 8.35 9.71
C VAL A 252 -5.33 9.11 9.30
N VAL A 253 -4.74 9.89 10.21
CA VAL A 253 -3.52 10.67 9.94
C VAL A 253 -2.29 9.76 10.13
N PRO A 254 -1.59 9.35 9.07
CA PRO A 254 -0.47 8.44 9.20
C PRO A 254 0.72 9.08 9.93
N GLN A 255 1.54 8.26 10.56
CA GLN A 255 2.91 8.68 10.90
C GLN A 255 3.70 8.83 9.59
N THR A 256 4.68 9.74 9.55
CA THR A 256 5.58 9.86 8.40
C THR A 256 7.05 9.88 8.81
N ALA A 257 7.90 9.31 7.97
CA ALA A 257 9.34 9.34 8.13
C ALA A 257 10.04 9.51 6.79
N THR A 258 11.23 10.09 6.81
CA THR A 258 12.07 10.28 5.62
C THR A 258 13.41 9.60 5.82
N THR A 259 13.83 8.83 4.83
CA THR A 259 15.18 8.27 4.70
C THR A 259 15.82 8.85 3.44
N ARG A 260 17.11 9.19 3.52
CA ARG A 260 17.90 9.60 2.35
C ARG A 260 18.90 8.51 2.01
N ALA A 261 18.73 7.87 0.85
CA ALA A 261 19.65 6.90 0.31
C ALA A 261 21.02 7.54 0.08
N GLN A 262 22.07 6.92 0.64
CA GLN A 262 23.47 7.31 0.46
C GLN A 262 24.12 6.54 -0.70
N GLY A 263 23.45 5.51 -1.21
CA GLY A 263 23.93 4.61 -2.25
C GLY A 263 22.78 3.83 -2.87
N PRO A 264 23.07 2.88 -3.77
CA PRO A 264 22.05 2.06 -4.38
C PRO A 264 21.47 1.10 -3.35
N GLY A 265 20.22 0.71 -3.54
CA GLY A 265 19.54 -0.20 -2.63
C GLY A 265 18.09 -0.41 -2.98
N TRP A 266 17.35 -0.96 -2.03
CA TRP A 266 15.96 -1.35 -2.16
C TRP A 266 15.13 -0.64 -1.10
N VAL A 267 13.97 -0.14 -1.52
CA VAL A 267 12.83 0.05 -0.64
C VAL A 267 11.99 -1.20 -0.74
N LEU A 268 11.69 -1.80 0.42
CA LEU A 268 10.85 -2.99 0.55
C LEU A 268 9.66 -2.64 1.44
N VAL A 269 8.45 -2.86 0.95
CA VAL A 269 7.20 -2.72 1.69
C VAL A 269 6.52 -4.08 1.79
N VAL A 270 6.17 -4.52 3.01
CA VAL A 270 5.64 -5.86 3.27
C VAL A 270 4.49 -5.85 4.27
N SER A 271 3.53 -6.78 4.10
CA SER A 271 2.55 -7.10 5.14
C SER A 271 3.15 -8.01 6.22
N ASP A 272 2.38 -8.29 7.27
CA ASP A 272 2.83 -9.09 8.40
C ASP A 272 3.08 -10.56 8.06
N GLY A 273 2.42 -11.09 7.03
CA GLY A 273 2.64 -12.44 6.56
C GLY A 273 4.05 -12.71 6.03
N LEU A 274 4.85 -11.68 5.75
CA LEU A 274 6.28 -11.84 5.52
C LEU A 274 7.09 -11.61 6.80
N TRP A 275 6.92 -10.46 7.45
CA TRP A 275 7.83 -10.08 8.54
C TRP A 275 7.65 -10.92 9.82
N ASN A 276 6.49 -11.55 10.02
CA ASN A 276 6.29 -12.53 11.10
C ASN A 276 7.26 -13.73 11.02
N TYR A 277 7.81 -14.02 9.83
CA TYR A 277 8.86 -15.04 9.66
C TYR A 277 10.29 -14.47 9.64
N CYS A 278 10.43 -13.17 9.35
CA CYS A 278 11.70 -12.46 9.23
C CYS A 278 11.52 -10.99 9.63
N SER A 279 11.77 -10.67 10.90
CA SER A 279 11.36 -9.39 11.50
C SER A 279 12.46 -8.34 11.53
N GLU A 280 13.69 -8.72 11.90
CA GLU A 280 14.79 -7.77 12.08
C GLU A 280 15.31 -7.26 10.73
N ALA A 281 15.59 -5.96 10.63
CA ALA A 281 15.96 -5.33 9.37
C ALA A 281 17.22 -5.94 8.72
N ALA A 282 18.19 -6.38 9.53
CA ALA A 282 19.39 -7.07 9.04
C ALA A 282 19.05 -8.43 8.42
N ASP A 283 18.17 -9.21 9.05
CA ASP A 283 17.73 -10.52 8.54
C ASP A 283 16.93 -10.38 7.24
N VAL A 284 16.08 -9.34 7.16
CA VAL A 284 15.31 -9.02 5.95
C VAL A 284 16.24 -8.62 4.80
N ALA A 285 17.27 -7.82 5.07
CA ALA A 285 18.27 -7.44 4.08
C ALA A 285 19.05 -8.65 3.55
N ASP A 286 19.49 -9.51 4.46
CA ASP A 286 20.17 -10.77 4.15
C ASP A 286 19.30 -11.69 3.26
N LEU A 287 18.01 -11.80 3.58
CA LEU A 287 17.05 -12.56 2.79
C LEU A 287 16.87 -11.95 1.38
N LEU A 288 16.71 -10.62 1.30
CA LEU A 288 16.54 -9.91 0.03
C LEU A 288 17.77 -10.06 -0.86
N HIS A 289 18.98 -9.86 -0.34
CA HIS A 289 20.21 -9.95 -1.13
C HIS A 289 20.45 -11.36 -1.68
N ARG A 290 20.30 -12.40 -0.85
CA ARG A 290 20.38 -13.80 -1.33
C ARG A 290 19.32 -14.11 -2.39
N THR A 291 18.13 -13.52 -2.23
CA THR A 291 17.04 -13.67 -3.20
C THR A 291 17.41 -13.02 -4.53
N ALA A 292 17.88 -11.77 -4.51
CA ALA A 292 18.31 -11.05 -5.70
C ALA A 292 19.47 -11.76 -6.42
N GLU A 293 20.42 -12.35 -5.69
CA GLU A 293 21.48 -13.18 -6.27
C GLU A 293 20.94 -14.43 -6.97
N LYS A 294 19.89 -15.05 -6.41
CA LYS A 294 19.27 -16.27 -6.93
C LYS A 294 18.42 -16.02 -8.17
N VAL A 295 17.59 -14.97 -8.17
CA VAL A 295 16.56 -14.75 -9.22
C VAL A 295 16.86 -13.56 -10.13
N GLY A 296 17.92 -12.81 -9.86
CA GLY A 296 18.29 -11.60 -10.60
C GLY A 296 17.63 -10.33 -10.05
N PRO A 297 17.87 -9.17 -10.68
CA PRO A 297 17.52 -7.86 -10.13
C PRO A 297 16.07 -7.42 -10.42
N SER A 298 15.22 -8.29 -10.97
CA SER A 298 13.83 -7.92 -11.30
C SER A 298 12.99 -7.84 -10.00
N PRO A 299 12.34 -6.70 -9.70
CA PRO A 299 11.65 -6.50 -8.42
C PRO A 299 10.46 -7.44 -8.22
N ASP A 300 9.71 -7.76 -9.28
CA ASP A 300 8.64 -8.76 -9.25
C ASP A 300 9.16 -10.18 -8.98
N ALA A 301 10.30 -10.55 -9.58
CA ALA A 301 10.92 -11.85 -9.36
C ALA A 301 11.43 -11.98 -7.92
N ILE A 302 12.05 -10.92 -7.38
CA ILE A 302 12.48 -10.86 -5.98
C ILE A 302 11.27 -10.95 -5.05
N ALA A 303 10.23 -10.14 -5.28
CA ALA A 303 8.99 -10.17 -4.50
C ALA A 303 8.34 -11.57 -4.50
N GLY A 304 8.24 -12.19 -5.67
CA GLY A 304 7.68 -13.53 -5.81
C GLY A 304 8.47 -14.59 -5.05
N GLU A 305 9.80 -14.50 -5.06
CA GLU A 305 10.66 -15.42 -4.32
C GLU A 305 10.60 -15.18 -2.79
N LEU A 306 10.46 -13.94 -2.34
CA LEU A 306 10.22 -13.60 -0.93
C LEU A 306 8.87 -14.15 -0.44
N VAL A 307 7.81 -13.96 -1.22
CA VAL A 307 6.47 -14.52 -0.95
C VAL A 307 6.51 -16.05 -0.92
N ARG A 308 7.18 -16.66 -1.90
CA ARG A 308 7.39 -18.12 -1.95
C ARG A 308 8.11 -18.62 -0.70
N TRP A 309 9.18 -17.93 -0.28
CA TRP A 309 9.93 -18.26 0.94
C TRP A 309 9.05 -18.19 2.19
N ALA A 310 8.24 -17.14 2.38
CA ALA A 310 7.33 -17.00 3.52
C ALA A 310 6.24 -18.09 3.53
N ASN A 311 5.73 -18.46 2.35
CA ASN A 311 4.85 -19.61 2.17
C ASN A 311 5.51 -20.95 2.57
N GLU A 312 6.81 -21.11 2.36
CA GLU A 312 7.58 -22.28 2.80
C GLU A 312 7.79 -22.32 4.31
N GLN A 313 7.85 -21.16 4.98
CA GLN A 313 7.94 -21.07 6.44
C GLN A 313 6.61 -21.42 7.15
N GLY A 314 5.49 -21.35 6.44
CA GLY A 314 4.20 -21.79 6.95
C GLY A 314 3.01 -21.25 6.17
N GLY A 315 3.13 -20.03 5.63
CA GLY A 315 2.06 -19.35 4.88
C GLY A 315 0.78 -19.19 5.67
N HIS A 316 0.91 -18.88 6.97
CA HIS A 316 -0.20 -18.73 7.90
C HIS A 316 -1.10 -17.52 7.65
N ASP A 317 -0.56 -16.46 7.05
CA ASP A 317 -1.30 -15.25 6.69
C ASP A 317 -1.23 -14.96 5.18
N ASN A 318 -1.94 -13.92 4.73
CA ASN A 318 -1.73 -13.28 3.44
C ASN A 318 -0.34 -12.65 3.39
N ILE A 319 0.30 -12.65 2.23
CA ILE A 319 1.70 -12.27 2.11
C ILE A 319 1.84 -11.30 0.94
N THR A 320 2.27 -10.09 1.25
CA THR A 320 2.53 -9.04 0.27
C THR A 320 3.95 -8.54 0.37
N ALA A 321 4.62 -8.40 -0.77
CA ALA A 321 5.93 -7.76 -0.88
C ALA A 321 5.96 -6.86 -2.11
N ALA A 322 6.31 -5.59 -1.92
CA ALA A 322 6.49 -4.60 -2.97
C ALA A 322 7.89 -3.98 -2.87
N LEU A 323 8.57 -3.87 -4.01
CA LEU A 323 9.96 -3.40 -4.10
C LEU A 323 10.11 -2.25 -5.07
N ALA A 324 10.96 -1.30 -4.69
CA ALA A 324 11.49 -0.28 -5.57
C ALA A 324 13.01 -0.24 -5.46
N ARG A 325 13.66 -0.29 -6.62
CA ARG A 325 15.09 -0.13 -6.74
C ARG A 325 15.43 1.35 -6.72
N VAL A 326 16.24 1.76 -5.75
CA VAL A 326 16.80 3.11 -5.68
C VAL A 326 18.16 3.09 -6.35
N ALA A 327 18.31 3.86 -7.43
CA ALA A 327 19.61 4.14 -7.99
C ALA A 327 20.32 5.18 -7.11
N ALA A 328 21.60 4.98 -6.81
CA ALA A 328 22.40 6.06 -6.23
C ALA A 328 22.38 7.28 -7.16
N PRO A 329 22.45 8.51 -6.64
CA PRO A 329 22.77 9.64 -7.48
C PRO A 329 24.14 9.39 -8.14
N PHE A 330 24.23 9.63 -9.45
CA PHE A 330 25.51 10.02 -10.02
C PHE A 330 25.88 11.35 -9.37
N ASP A 331 27.03 11.40 -8.70
CA ASP A 331 27.59 12.61 -8.13
C ASP A 331 27.82 13.64 -9.27
N THR A 332 26.90 14.58 -9.45
CA THR A 332 27.20 15.84 -10.11
C THR A 332 27.49 16.88 -9.05
N VAL A 333 28.77 16.95 -8.69
CA VAL A 333 29.49 18.09 -8.11
C VAL A 333 28.88 18.66 -6.83
N GLN A 334 29.50 18.31 -5.70
CA GLN A 334 29.48 19.17 -4.51
C GLN A 334 30.02 20.55 -4.87
N THR A 335 29.16 21.56 -4.95
CA THR A 335 29.59 22.94 -4.69
C THR A 335 29.40 23.18 -3.21
N GLU A 336 30.50 23.13 -2.46
CA GLU A 336 30.59 23.73 -1.14
C GLU A 336 30.28 25.23 -1.27
N GLU A 337 29.06 25.64 -0.93
CA GLU A 337 28.82 27.00 -0.46
C GLU A 337 28.77 26.97 1.07
N THR A 338 29.96 27.03 1.67
CA THR A 338 30.12 27.58 3.01
C THR A 338 29.61 29.01 3.00
N VAL A 339 28.43 29.24 3.58
CA VAL A 339 27.97 30.59 3.95
C VAL A 339 28.89 31.09 5.06
N SER A 340 29.84 31.93 4.69
CA SER A 340 30.72 32.63 5.62
C SER A 340 29.89 33.61 6.45
N ALA A 341 29.89 33.45 7.78
CA ALA A 341 29.29 34.39 8.70
C ALA A 341 30.00 35.74 8.60
N GLN A 342 29.34 36.72 7.98
CA GLN A 342 29.83 38.09 7.95
C GLN A 342 29.89 38.65 9.36
N SER A 343 31.11 39.03 9.73
CA SER A 343 31.52 39.78 10.91
C SER A 343 30.74 41.08 11.09
N ALA A 344 30.24 41.31 12.30
CA ALA A 344 29.69 42.58 12.75
C ALA A 344 30.76 43.69 12.76
N PRO A 345 30.42 44.95 12.42
CA PRO A 345 31.35 46.06 12.44
C PRO A 345 31.64 46.56 13.87
N PRO A 346 32.82 47.19 14.11
CA PRO A 346 33.19 47.66 15.44
C PRO A 346 32.38 48.89 15.87
N ALA A 347 31.92 48.88 17.12
CA ALA A 347 31.47 50.07 17.83
C ALA A 347 32.67 50.78 18.49
N ALA A 348 32.57 52.10 18.57
CA ALA A 348 33.57 53.09 18.97
C ALA A 348 34.19 52.90 20.37
#